data_AF-A0A553DDQ0-F1
#
_entry.id   AF-A0A553DDQ0-F1
#
_cell.length_a   1.000
_cell.length_b   1.000
_cell.length_c   1.000
_cell.angle_alpha   90.00
_cell.angle_beta   90.00
_cell.angle_gamma   90.00
#
_symmetry.space_group_name_H-M   'P 1'
#
loop_
_entity.id
_entity.type
_entity.pdbx_description
1 polymer ?
#
loop_
_entity_poly.entity_id
_entity_poly.type
_entity_poly.pdbx_seq_one_letter_code
_entity_poly.pdbx_strand_id
1 'polypeptide(L)'
;MNKSKIVFFAVFFLSSLSVAFAQKVDFGSNYISINQVEWLKFESDNSYDDALSLLNDEGQPIILIRFMTSVNVDLQSETNPDGMIYYANVKFLSLNKEFEIQESKNNVVALLFKSNVVTVDKSLDANNVNALKSKYTQLFSK
;
A
#
# COMPACT_ATOMS: atom_id res chain seq x y z
N MET A 1 0.16 46.39 32.39
CA MET A 1 0.85 45.32 31.62
C MET A 1 -0.10 44.89 30.50
N ASN A 2 0.24 45.20 29.25
CA ASN A 2 -0.69 45.25 28.13
C ASN A 2 -1.14 43.85 27.65
N LYS A 3 -2.44 43.57 27.75
CA LYS A 3 -3.10 42.32 27.35
C LYS A 3 -3.00 42.00 25.84
N SER A 4 -2.48 42.93 25.03
CA SER A 4 -2.36 42.79 23.57
C SER A 4 -1.20 41.92 23.09
N LYS A 5 -0.29 41.47 23.96
CA LYS A 5 0.90 40.69 23.55
C LYS A 5 0.74 39.17 23.67
N ILE A 6 -0.35 38.67 24.26
CA ILE A 6 -0.55 37.23 24.53
C ILE A 6 -1.22 36.50 23.36
N VAL A 7 -1.93 37.21 22.48
CA VAL A 7 -2.69 36.57 21.38
C VAL A 7 -1.79 36.11 20.22
N PHE A 8 -0.60 36.68 20.07
CA PHE A 8 0.29 36.34 18.94
C PHE A 8 1.07 35.03 19.12
N PHE A 9 1.21 34.51 20.34
CA PHE A 9 1.99 33.29 20.61
C PHE A 9 1.17 31.99 20.48
N ALA A 10 -0.16 32.07 20.60
CA ALA A 10 -1.04 30.89 20.51
C ALA A 10 -1.32 30.46 19.06
N VAL A 11 -1.17 31.37 18.09
CA VAL A 11 -1.42 31.08 16.67
C VAL A 11 -0.22 30.39 16.00
N PHE A 12 0.99 30.51 16.55
CA PHE A 12 2.20 29.90 15.98
C PHE A 12 2.37 28.41 16.37
N PHE A 13 1.65 27.93 17.38
CA PHE A 13 1.77 26.54 17.87
C PHE A 13 0.81 25.57 17.17
N LEU A 14 -0.20 26.05 16.44
CA LEU A 14 -1.13 25.20 15.68
C LEU A 14 -0.65 24.86 14.27
N SER A 15 0.36 25.55 13.74
CA SER A 15 0.86 25.33 12.37
C SER A 15 1.94 24.25 12.25
N SER A 16 2.36 23.61 13.35
CA SER A 16 3.45 22.62 13.35
C SER A 16 3.00 21.16 13.42
N LEU A 17 1.68 20.88 13.39
CA LEU A 17 1.16 19.49 13.43
C LEU A 17 1.04 18.83 12.04
N SER A 18 1.41 19.50 10.96
CA SER A 18 1.47 18.91 9.62
C SER A 18 2.78 18.15 9.37
N VAL A 19 3.24 17.37 10.35
CA VAL A 19 4.28 16.38 10.08
C VAL A 19 3.60 15.24 9.35
N ALA A 20 3.60 15.32 8.02
CA ALA A 20 3.22 14.23 7.14
C ALA A 20 4.23 13.08 7.34
N PHE A 21 4.06 12.32 8.42
CA PHE A 21 4.85 11.13 8.65
C PHE A 21 4.51 10.13 7.55
N ALA A 22 5.46 9.92 6.63
CA ALA A 22 5.40 8.82 5.69
C ALA A 22 5.23 7.52 6.50
N GLN A 23 4.21 6.72 6.18
CA GLN A 23 3.93 5.48 6.90
C GLN A 23 5.11 4.53 6.72
N LYS A 24 5.78 4.17 7.82
CA LYS A 24 6.90 3.24 7.79
C LYS A 24 6.37 1.82 7.81
N VAL A 25 6.57 1.09 6.71
CA VAL A 25 6.25 -0.34 6.60
C VAL A 25 7.49 -1.15 6.90
N ASP A 26 7.42 -2.04 7.88
CA ASP A 26 8.48 -2.96 8.25
C ASP A 26 8.00 -4.41 8.14
N PHE A 27 8.75 -5.23 7.41
CA PHE A 27 8.51 -6.67 7.28
C PHE A 27 9.34 -7.41 8.34
N GLY A 28 8.65 -7.98 9.33
CA GLY A 28 9.23 -8.92 10.28
C GLY A 28 9.39 -10.32 9.67
N SER A 29 9.63 -11.33 10.51
CA SER A 29 9.81 -12.71 10.05
C SER A 29 8.56 -13.33 9.41
N ASN A 30 7.37 -12.97 9.90
CA ASN A 30 6.08 -13.50 9.44
C ASN A 30 4.92 -12.50 9.65
N TYR A 31 5.24 -11.23 9.92
CA TYR A 31 4.28 -10.18 10.17
C TYR A 31 4.73 -8.87 9.52
N ILE A 32 3.76 -8.03 9.18
CA ILE A 32 3.96 -6.68 8.70
C ILE A 32 3.59 -5.74 9.84
N SER A 33 4.45 -4.78 10.13
CA SER A 33 4.12 -3.67 11.02
C SER A 33 4.11 -2.35 10.24
N ILE A 34 3.20 -1.47 10.65
CA ILE A 34 3.06 -0.13 10.08
C ILE A 34 3.17 0.86 11.23
N ASN A 35 4.15 1.76 11.15
CA ASN A 35 4.51 2.67 12.23
C ASN A 35 4.72 1.92 13.56
N GLN A 36 5.44 0.78 13.51
CA GLN A 36 5.76 -0.09 14.65
C GLN A 36 4.56 -0.81 15.29
N VAL A 37 3.37 -0.72 14.70
CA VAL A 37 2.18 -1.48 15.13
C VAL A 37 2.00 -2.66 14.19
N GLU A 38 1.91 -3.87 14.74
CA GLU A 38 1.63 -5.08 13.96
C GLU A 38 0.27 -4.97 13.26
N TRP A 39 0.25 -5.26 11.96
CA TRP A 39 -0.94 -5.16 11.12
C TRP A 39 -1.48 -6.52 10.67
N LEU A 40 -0.72 -7.25 9.86
CA LEU A 40 -1.12 -8.54 9.30
C LEU A 40 0.06 -9.50 9.27
N LYS A 41 -0.24 -10.80 9.38
CA LYS A 41 0.72 -11.84 9.05
C LYS A 41 0.86 -11.93 7.54
N PHE A 42 2.02 -12.41 7.10
CA PHE A 42 2.25 -12.66 5.69
C PHE A 42 3.05 -13.93 5.45
N GLU A 43 2.85 -14.50 4.27
CA GLU A 43 3.69 -15.52 3.69
C GLU A 43 4.25 -14.99 2.36
N SER A 44 5.56 -15.10 2.18
CA SER A 44 6.22 -14.82 0.91
C SER A 44 6.62 -16.13 0.25
N ASP A 45 6.27 -16.29 -1.01
CA ASP A 45 6.90 -17.34 -1.80
C ASP A 45 8.28 -16.83 -2.24
N ASN A 46 9.34 -17.57 -1.89
CA ASN A 46 10.72 -17.24 -2.29
C ASN A 46 11.01 -17.63 -3.77
N SER A 47 9.96 -17.89 -4.55
CA SER A 47 10.04 -18.25 -5.96
C SER A 47 10.16 -17.00 -6.87
N TYR A 48 10.41 -17.22 -8.16
CA TYR A 48 10.72 -16.20 -9.17
C TYR A 48 9.66 -15.08 -9.33
N ASP A 49 8.45 -15.24 -8.78
CA ASP A 49 7.29 -14.35 -8.97
C ASP A 49 6.96 -13.44 -7.76
N ASP A 50 7.92 -13.19 -6.85
CA ASP A 50 7.83 -12.40 -5.58
C ASP A 50 6.37 -12.22 -5.13
N ALA A 51 5.75 -13.32 -4.71
CA ALA A 51 4.34 -13.34 -4.32
C ALA A 51 4.24 -13.15 -2.80
N LEU A 52 3.38 -12.23 -2.39
CA LEU A 52 3.11 -11.89 -1.00
C LEU A 52 1.63 -12.16 -0.69
N SER A 53 1.38 -13.11 0.21
CA SER A 53 0.04 -13.41 0.72
C SER A 53 -0.14 -12.76 2.09
N LEU A 54 -1.13 -11.88 2.23
CA LEU A 54 -1.53 -11.30 3.51
C LEU A 54 -2.63 -12.15 4.13
N LEU A 55 -2.45 -12.53 5.39
CA LEU A 55 -3.29 -13.51 6.08
C LEU A 55 -4.19 -12.85 7.13
N ASN A 56 -5.39 -13.41 7.32
CA ASN A 56 -6.23 -13.10 8.48
C ASN A 56 -5.74 -13.84 9.75
N ASP A 57 -6.45 -13.67 10.87
CA ASP A 57 -6.10 -14.30 12.15
C ASP A 57 -6.20 -15.84 12.11
N GLU A 58 -6.99 -16.40 11.20
CA GLU A 58 -7.12 -17.84 10.96
C GLU A 58 -5.98 -18.40 10.10
N GLY A 59 -5.06 -17.55 9.64
CA GLY A 59 -3.98 -17.93 8.73
C GLY A 59 -4.43 -18.11 7.27
N GLN A 60 -5.65 -17.70 6.94
CA GLN A 60 -6.15 -17.77 5.56
C GLN A 60 -5.71 -16.54 4.77
N PRO A 61 -5.21 -16.73 3.54
CA PRO A 61 -4.91 -15.60 2.66
C PRO A 61 -6.18 -14.80 2.33
N ILE A 62 -6.12 -13.49 2.51
CA ILE A 62 -7.21 -12.54 2.16
C ILE A 62 -6.81 -11.61 1.02
N ILE A 63 -5.52 -11.29 0.88
CA ILE A 63 -4.97 -10.47 -0.21
C ILE A 63 -3.74 -11.17 -0.75
N LEU A 64 -3.68 -11.33 -2.07
CA LEU A 64 -2.51 -11.81 -2.79
C LEU A 64 -1.92 -10.66 -3.60
N ILE A 65 -0.61 -10.44 -3.47
CA ILE A 65 0.14 -9.42 -4.20
C ILE A 65 1.21 -10.15 -4.99
N ARG A 66 1.27 -9.93 -6.31
CA ARG A 66 2.33 -10.48 -7.18
C ARG A 66 3.08 -9.36 -7.85
N PHE A 67 4.40 -9.33 -7.72
CA PHE A 67 5.24 -8.37 -8.44
C PHE A 67 5.67 -8.99 -9.77
N MET A 68 5.30 -8.31 -10.85
CA MET A 68 5.44 -8.80 -12.22
C MET A 68 6.23 -7.80 -13.06
N THR A 69 6.71 -8.29 -14.20
CA THR A 69 7.30 -7.46 -15.24
C THR A 69 6.52 -7.60 -16.54
N SER A 70 6.42 -6.51 -17.29
CA SER A 70 5.91 -6.51 -18.66
C SER A 70 6.74 -5.59 -19.54
N VAL A 71 6.63 -5.76 -20.85
CA VAL A 71 7.30 -4.91 -21.84
C VAL A 71 6.29 -3.92 -22.40
N ASN A 72 6.64 -2.64 -22.40
CA ASN A 72 5.89 -1.60 -23.09
C ASN A 72 6.82 -0.82 -24.01
N VAL A 73 6.59 -0.98 -25.31
CA VAL A 73 7.38 -0.36 -26.38
C VAL A 73 7.34 1.17 -26.34
N ASP A 74 6.24 1.76 -25.85
CA ASP A 74 6.08 3.22 -25.78
C ASP A 74 6.95 3.85 -24.67
N LEU A 75 7.45 3.03 -23.74
CA LEU A 75 8.34 3.45 -22.66
C LEU A 75 9.82 3.14 -22.95
N GLN A 76 10.14 2.65 -24.16
CA GLN A 76 11.52 2.44 -24.57
C GLN A 76 12.27 3.77 -24.64
N SER A 77 13.44 3.82 -24.01
CA SER A 77 14.31 5.00 -23.96
C SER A 77 15.76 4.58 -23.83
N GLU A 78 16.70 5.51 -23.96
CA GLU A 78 18.13 5.22 -23.77
C GLU A 78 18.43 4.58 -22.40
N THR A 79 17.67 4.96 -21.36
CA THR A 79 17.81 4.45 -20.00
C THR A 79 16.90 3.25 -19.68
N ASN A 80 15.96 2.92 -20.56
CA ASN A 80 15.09 1.73 -20.48
C ASN A 80 14.96 1.11 -21.88
N PRO A 81 16.02 0.52 -22.43
CA PRO A 81 16.06 0.09 -23.82
C PRO A 81 15.04 -1.01 -24.14
N ASP A 82 14.73 -1.84 -23.15
CA ASP A 82 13.79 -2.95 -23.29
C ASP A 82 12.33 -2.51 -23.03
N GLY A 83 12.10 -1.28 -22.56
CA GLY A 83 10.75 -0.78 -22.24
C GLY A 83 10.12 -1.54 -21.06
N MET A 84 10.94 -2.06 -20.14
CA MET A 84 10.47 -2.87 -19.03
C MET A 84 9.66 -2.04 -18.05
N ILE A 85 8.52 -2.58 -17.62
CA ILE A 85 7.67 -2.07 -16.56
C ILE A 85 7.67 -3.09 -15.43
N TYR A 86 7.86 -2.60 -14.21
CA TYR A 86 7.63 -3.36 -12.98
C TYR A 86 6.30 -2.93 -12.38
N TYR A 87 5.42 -3.86 -12.05
CA TYR A 87 4.12 -3.56 -11.44
C TYR A 87 3.71 -4.65 -10.46
N ALA A 88 2.77 -4.32 -9.59
CA ALA A 88 2.13 -5.26 -8.67
C ALA A 88 0.70 -5.53 -9.13
N ASN A 89 0.32 -6.81 -9.22
CA ASN A 89 -1.08 -7.23 -9.31
C ASN A 89 -1.58 -7.54 -7.89
N VAL A 90 -2.59 -6.80 -7.45
CA VAL A 90 -3.17 -6.93 -6.09
C VAL A 90 -4.56 -7.54 -6.21
N LYS A 91 -4.76 -8.71 -5.61
CA LYS A 91 -6.01 -9.48 -5.65
C LYS A 91 -6.61 -9.66 -4.26
N PHE A 92 -7.87 -9.26 -4.12
CA PHE A 92 -8.72 -9.44 -2.95
C PHE A 92 -9.54 -10.72 -3.10
N LEU A 93 -9.17 -11.77 -2.37
CA LEU A 93 -9.55 -13.14 -2.68
C LEU A 93 -11.06 -13.40 -2.50
N SER A 94 -11.62 -13.09 -1.34
CA SER A 94 -13.05 -13.34 -1.06
C SER A 94 -14.00 -12.46 -1.86
N LEU A 95 -13.52 -11.32 -2.38
CA LEU A 95 -14.31 -10.37 -3.17
C LEU A 95 -14.14 -10.56 -4.67
N ASN A 96 -13.23 -11.44 -5.12
CA ASN A 96 -12.84 -11.64 -6.51
C ASN A 96 -12.59 -10.32 -7.26
N LYS A 97 -11.81 -9.44 -6.65
CA LYS A 97 -11.43 -8.13 -7.20
C LYS A 97 -9.92 -8.02 -7.29
N GLU A 98 -9.45 -7.38 -8.35
CA GLU A 98 -8.03 -7.11 -8.52
C GLU A 98 -7.81 -5.78 -9.23
N PHE A 99 -6.61 -5.23 -9.05
CA PHE A 99 -6.10 -4.07 -9.77
C PHE A 99 -4.58 -4.18 -9.92
N GLU A 100 -4.03 -3.39 -10.83
CA GLU A 100 -2.59 -3.32 -11.06
C GLU A 100 -2.06 -1.93 -10.72
N ILE A 101 -0.84 -1.88 -10.22
CA ILE A 101 -0.21 -0.63 -9.78
C ILE A 101 1.31 -0.71 -9.92
N GLN A 102 1.93 0.36 -10.43
CA GLN A 102 3.38 0.50 -10.50
C GLN A 102 3.91 1.12 -9.20
N GLU A 103 4.07 0.31 -8.16
CA GLU A 103 4.56 0.73 -6.85
C GLU A 103 5.48 -0.33 -6.23
N SER A 104 6.36 0.11 -5.32
CA SER A 104 7.21 -0.80 -4.56
C SER A 104 6.40 -1.67 -3.58
N LYS A 105 6.97 -2.80 -3.15
CA LYS A 105 6.34 -3.69 -2.16
C LYS A 105 5.87 -2.95 -0.90
N ASN A 106 6.72 -2.11 -0.33
CA ASN A 106 6.38 -1.33 0.86
C ASN A 106 5.24 -0.33 0.58
N ASN A 107 5.25 0.32 -0.58
CA ASN A 107 4.23 1.30 -0.94
C ASN A 107 2.87 0.65 -1.20
N VAL A 108 2.84 -0.54 -1.84
CA VAL A 108 1.60 -1.30 -2.03
C VAL A 108 0.98 -1.65 -0.68
N VAL A 109 1.78 -2.16 0.27
CA VAL A 109 1.31 -2.51 1.62
C VAL A 109 0.83 -1.27 2.38
N ALA A 110 1.57 -0.16 2.33
CA ALA A 110 1.17 1.12 2.94
C ALA A 110 -0.15 1.64 2.35
N LEU A 111 -0.32 1.52 1.03
CA LEU A 111 -1.54 1.92 0.32
C LEU A 111 -2.75 1.11 0.79
N LEU A 112 -2.59 -0.21 0.91
CA LEU A 112 -3.67 -1.09 1.37
C LEU A 112 -4.11 -0.73 2.80
N PHE A 113 -3.15 -0.51 3.70
CA PHE A 113 -3.44 -0.07 5.07
C PHE A 113 -4.12 1.29 5.11
N LYS A 114 -3.55 2.30 4.42
CA LYS A 114 -4.11 3.66 4.36
C LYS A 114 -5.52 3.69 3.78
N SER A 115 -5.82 2.75 2.89
CA SER A 115 -7.13 2.64 2.25
C SER A 115 -8.16 1.91 3.10
N ASN A 116 -7.79 1.41 4.29
CA ASN A 116 -8.68 0.69 5.21
C ASN A 116 -9.44 -0.46 4.53
N VAL A 117 -8.78 -1.17 3.61
CA VAL A 117 -9.39 -2.31 2.90
C VAL A 117 -9.52 -3.55 3.77
N VAL A 118 -8.83 -3.58 4.91
CA VAL A 118 -8.92 -4.61 5.94
C VAL A 118 -9.50 -3.99 7.19
N THR A 119 -10.58 -4.59 7.70
CA THR A 119 -11.29 -4.16 8.91
C THR A 119 -10.56 -4.63 10.17
N VAL A 120 -11.06 -4.20 11.34
CA VAL A 120 -10.47 -4.56 12.64
C VAL A 120 -10.51 -6.07 12.90
N ASP A 121 -11.54 -6.77 12.45
CA ASP A 121 -11.68 -8.23 12.52
C ASP A 121 -10.90 -8.99 11.43
N LYS A 122 -9.99 -8.29 10.73
CA LYS A 122 -9.15 -8.82 9.65
C LYS A 122 -9.91 -9.38 8.45
N SER A 123 -11.17 -9.01 8.27
CA SER A 123 -11.91 -9.25 7.03
C SER A 123 -11.71 -8.11 6.01
N LEU A 124 -12.24 -8.28 4.79
CA LEU A 124 -12.13 -7.26 3.74
C LEU A 124 -13.32 -6.29 3.78
N ASP A 125 -13.04 -4.99 3.79
CA ASP A 125 -14.06 -3.95 3.60
C ASP A 125 -14.39 -3.80 2.11
N ALA A 126 -15.56 -4.29 1.70
CA ALA A 126 -15.97 -4.29 0.30
C ALA A 126 -16.10 -2.88 -0.31
N ASN A 127 -16.48 -1.87 0.48
CA ASN A 127 -16.66 -0.49 0.01
C ASN A 127 -15.31 0.16 -0.24
N ASN A 128 -14.37 0.00 0.69
CA ASN A 128 -13.02 0.54 0.57
C ASN A 128 -12.23 -0.17 -0.52
N VAL A 129 -12.40 -1.49 -0.68
CA VAL A 129 -11.82 -2.24 -1.82
C VAL A 129 -12.34 -1.72 -3.15
N ASN A 130 -13.64 -1.46 -3.27
CA ASN A 130 -14.23 -0.87 -4.48
C ASN A 130 -13.68 0.53 -4.75
N ALA A 131 -13.64 1.38 -3.72
CA ALA A 131 -13.12 2.73 -3.83
C ALA A 131 -11.63 2.72 -4.24
N LEU A 132 -10.82 1.83 -3.67
CA LEU A 132 -9.42 1.69 -4.03
C LEU A 132 -9.26 1.22 -5.48
N LYS A 133 -9.93 0.13 -5.87
CA LYS A 133 -9.89 -0.39 -7.25
C LYS A 133 -10.27 0.67 -8.27
N SER A 134 -11.28 1.49 -7.99
CA SER A 134 -11.74 2.54 -8.92
C SER A 134 -10.68 3.60 -9.24
N LYS A 135 -9.66 3.76 -8.39
CA LYS A 135 -8.55 4.69 -8.60
C LYS A 135 -7.45 4.13 -9.52
N TYR A 136 -7.38 2.80 -9.66
CA TYR A 136 -6.32 2.11 -10.38
C TYR A 136 -6.92 1.26 -11.51
N THR A 137 -7.25 1.92 -12.61
CA THR A 137 -7.89 1.30 -13.78
C THR A 137 -6.91 0.91 -14.88
N GLN A 138 -5.65 1.35 -14.78
CA GLN A 138 -4.60 1.02 -15.74
C GLN A 138 -4.22 -0.46 -15.59
N LEU A 139 -4.01 -1.11 -16.74
CA LEU A 139 -3.53 -2.50 -16.82
C LEU A 139 -2.18 -2.50 -17.54
N PHE A 140 -1.18 -3.09 -16.90
CA PHE A 140 0.19 -3.24 -17.35
C PHE A 140 0.47 -4.66 -17.86
N SER A 141 -0.37 -5.64 -17.51
CA SER A 141 -0.27 -7.03 -17.97
C SER A 141 -0.68 -7.26 -19.43
N LYS A 142 -1.13 -6.23 -20.14
CA LYS A 142 -1.70 -6.31 -21.50
C LYS A 142 -0.78 -5.74 -22.56
#